data_AF-A0A3B3VPV5-F1
#
_entry.id   AF-A0A3B3VPV5-F1
#
_cell.length_a   1.000
_cell.length_b   1.000
_cell.length_c   1.000
_cell.angle_alpha   90.00
_cell.angle_beta   90.00
_cell.angle_gamma   90.00
#
_symmetry.space_group_name_H-M   'P 1'
#
loop_
_entity.id
_entity.type
_entity.pdbx_description
1 polymer ?
#
loop_
_entity_poly.entity_id
_entity_poly.type
_entity_poly.pdbx_seq_one_letter_code
_entity_poly.pdbx_strand_id
1 'polypeptide(L)'
;MPPAYLQTDIHVCVCAATNCEVGPWGPWSSCSSPCGVGSKERSRQVSNPPRNGGSPCPDLRQRRGCYGNNVICDNAKEVAKILPDSFKRNFKDPWRRPHMLMKEEKDSYCVYLRVKQASAACRLKLWSAQLVRERLVCAECQSDAMSNSDRCAGDGIEGIRTFWTVASTPGCHGSWMRELSSEHCRCPPYSVLFV
;
A
#
# COMPACT_ATOMS: atom_id res chain seq x y z
N MET A 1 -41.23 -40.57 73.76
CA MET A 1 -40.04 -40.64 72.90
C MET A 1 -40.48 -40.44 71.46
N PRO A 2 -40.18 -39.31 70.79
CA PRO A 2 -40.36 -39.20 69.34
C PRO A 2 -39.04 -39.56 68.60
N PRO A 3 -39.11 -40.06 67.35
CA PRO A 3 -37.94 -40.55 66.63
C PRO A 3 -37.13 -39.41 65.98
N ALA A 4 -35.82 -39.58 65.92
CA ALA A 4 -34.91 -38.65 65.25
C ALA A 4 -34.98 -38.83 63.72
N TYR A 5 -35.33 -37.75 63.02
CA TYR A 5 -35.28 -37.66 61.56
C TYR A 5 -33.83 -37.38 61.14
N LEU A 6 -33.21 -38.30 60.39
CA LEU A 6 -31.88 -38.10 59.81
C LEU A 6 -32.01 -37.26 58.54
N GLN A 7 -31.78 -35.96 58.65
CA GLN A 7 -31.63 -35.06 57.52
C GLN A 7 -30.24 -35.27 56.89
N THR A 8 -30.18 -35.85 55.70
CA THR A 8 -28.92 -35.95 54.93
C THR A 8 -28.59 -34.60 54.30
N ASP A 9 -27.56 -33.94 54.83
CA ASP A 9 -27.07 -32.65 54.32
C ASP A 9 -26.25 -32.88 53.04
N ILE A 10 -26.81 -32.57 51.87
CA ILE A 10 -26.06 -32.53 50.61
C ILE A 10 -25.33 -31.19 50.56
N HIS A 11 -24.04 -31.19 50.88
CA HIS A 11 -23.18 -30.02 50.68
C HIS A 11 -22.91 -29.81 49.19
N VAL A 12 -23.69 -28.94 48.56
CA VAL A 12 -23.39 -28.40 47.23
C VAL A 12 -22.26 -27.39 47.39
N CYS A 13 -21.07 -27.71 46.88
CA CYS A 13 -19.97 -26.76 46.83
C CYS A 13 -20.25 -25.76 45.70
N VAL A 14 -20.88 -24.62 46.05
CA VAL A 14 -21.15 -23.55 45.09
C VAL A 14 -19.87 -22.74 44.88
N CYS A 15 -19.20 -22.96 43.76
CA CYS A 15 -18.07 -22.14 43.36
C CYS A 15 -18.59 -20.78 42.86
N ALA A 16 -18.18 -19.69 43.50
CA ALA A 16 -18.60 -18.34 43.11
C ALA A 16 -18.17 -18.00 41.66
N ALA A 17 -19.06 -17.35 40.92
CA ALA A 17 -18.76 -16.82 39.59
C ALA A 17 -17.66 -15.75 39.67
N THR A 18 -16.63 -15.87 38.83
CA THR A 18 -15.55 -14.88 38.73
C THR A 18 -15.57 -14.30 37.32
N ASN A 19 -15.79 -12.99 37.23
CA ASN A 19 -15.77 -12.27 35.95
C ASN A 19 -14.33 -12.18 35.43
N CYS A 20 -14.20 -12.05 34.11
CA CYS A 20 -12.90 -11.79 33.53
C CYS A 20 -12.39 -10.39 33.88
N GLU A 21 -11.13 -10.31 34.29
CA GLU A 21 -10.39 -9.05 34.48
C GLU A 21 -9.24 -8.98 33.48
N VAL A 22 -8.97 -7.79 32.96
CA VAL A 22 -7.93 -7.55 31.97
C VAL A 22 -7.00 -6.45 32.45
N GLY A 23 -5.72 -6.60 32.11
CA GLY A 23 -4.69 -5.60 32.38
C GLY A 23 -4.84 -4.34 31.51
N PRO A 24 -3.99 -3.33 31.76
CA PRO A 24 -3.94 -2.13 30.94
C PRO A 24 -3.54 -2.48 29.50
N TRP A 25 -3.91 -1.59 28.58
CA TRP A 25 -3.45 -1.67 27.20
C TRP A 25 -1.94 -1.51 27.10
N GLY A 26 -1.29 -2.38 26.32
CA GLY A 26 0.08 -2.19 25.90
C GLY A 26 0.24 -0.96 24.99
N PRO A 27 1.50 -0.64 24.61
CA PRO A 27 1.77 0.43 23.67
C PRO A 27 1.16 0.14 22.30
N TRP A 28 0.90 1.19 21.53
CA TRP A 28 0.51 1.04 20.13
C TRP A 28 1.71 0.58 19.31
N SER A 29 1.47 -0.33 18.37
CA SER A 29 2.42 -0.68 17.32
C SER A 29 2.76 0.53 16.45
N SER A 30 3.84 0.39 15.68
CA SER A 30 4.11 1.25 14.53
C SER A 30 2.95 1.22 13.54
N CYS A 31 2.82 2.27 12.73
CA CYS A 31 1.81 2.32 11.68
C CYS A 31 2.11 1.23 10.64
N SER A 32 1.08 0.49 10.22
CA SER A 32 1.21 -0.59 9.24
C SER A 32 1.65 -0.10 7.86
N SER A 33 1.43 1.18 7.57
CA SER A 33 1.93 1.84 6.36
C SER A 33 3.01 2.84 6.73
N PRO A 34 4.20 2.80 6.10
CA PRO A 34 5.24 3.80 6.32
C PRO A 34 4.79 5.18 5.81
N CYS A 35 3.91 5.21 4.80
CA CYS A 35 3.43 6.40 4.13
C CYS A 35 1.89 6.41 4.02
N GLY A 36 1.27 7.55 4.32
CA GLY A 36 -0.17 7.72 4.16
C GLY A 36 -0.99 6.90 5.14
N VAL A 37 -2.21 6.53 4.74
CA VAL A 37 -3.18 5.88 5.64
C VAL A 37 -2.75 4.44 5.96
N GLY A 38 -2.70 4.12 7.25
CA GLY A 38 -2.47 2.77 7.76
C GLY A 38 -3.27 2.49 9.02
N SER A 39 -2.95 1.41 9.69
CA SER A 39 -3.52 1.07 11.00
C SER A 39 -2.43 0.71 11.99
N LYS A 40 -2.70 0.95 13.27
CA LYS A 40 -1.86 0.47 14.36
C LYS A 40 -2.69 -0.28 15.37
N GLU A 41 -2.05 -1.21 16.04
CA GLU A 41 -2.69 -2.17 16.91
C GLU A 41 -2.03 -2.17 18.29
N ARG A 42 -2.81 -2.47 19.32
CA ARG A 42 -2.30 -2.78 20.65
C ARG A 42 -3.08 -3.93 21.25
N SER A 43 -2.46 -4.63 22.18
CA SER A 43 -3.07 -5.74 22.90
C SER A 43 -3.01 -5.51 24.41
N ARG A 44 -3.87 -6.21 25.15
CA ARG A 44 -3.82 -6.34 26.60
C ARG A 44 -4.00 -7.80 26.99
N GLN A 45 -3.48 -8.16 28.15
CA GLN A 45 -3.55 -9.53 28.66
C GLN A 45 -4.70 -9.68 29.65
N VAL A 46 -5.22 -10.89 29.75
CA VAL A 46 -6.19 -11.27 30.80
C VAL A 46 -5.43 -11.40 32.11
N SER A 47 -5.80 -10.60 33.11
CA SER A 47 -5.23 -10.69 34.46
C SER A 47 -5.92 -11.77 35.28
N ASN A 48 -7.23 -11.95 35.09
CA ASN A 48 -8.01 -13.01 35.74
C ASN A 48 -9.01 -13.63 34.74
N PRO A 49 -8.91 -14.92 34.41
CA PRO A 49 -9.83 -15.57 33.47
C PRO A 49 -11.22 -15.80 34.11
N PRO A 50 -12.29 -15.82 33.30
CA PRO A 50 -13.62 -16.05 33.82
C PRO A 50 -13.80 -17.49 34.32
N ARG A 51 -14.48 -17.66 35.46
CA ARG A 51 -14.76 -18.98 36.07
C ARG A 51 -16.21 -19.08 36.54
N ASN A 52 -16.71 -20.31 36.63
CA ASN A 52 -18.01 -20.67 37.20
C ASN A 52 -19.17 -19.83 36.65
N GLY A 53 -19.21 -19.62 35.33
CA GLY A 53 -20.27 -18.84 34.67
C GLY A 53 -20.10 -17.31 34.76
N GLY A 54 -18.94 -16.82 35.18
CA GLY A 54 -18.64 -15.39 35.15
C GLY A 54 -18.52 -14.80 33.73
N SER A 55 -18.60 -13.47 33.66
CA SER A 55 -18.66 -12.72 32.40
C SER A 55 -17.40 -12.90 31.55
N PRO A 56 -17.51 -13.01 30.21
CA PRO A 56 -16.36 -13.17 29.33
C PRO A 56 -15.48 -11.92 29.32
N CYS A 57 -14.23 -12.09 28.86
CA CYS A 57 -13.30 -10.99 28.74
C CYS A 57 -13.76 -9.95 27.70
N PRO A 58 -13.57 -8.66 27.97
CA PRO A 58 -13.72 -7.64 26.95
C PRO A 58 -12.61 -7.76 25.88
N ASP A 59 -12.70 -6.99 24.79
CA ASP A 59 -11.74 -7.04 23.68
C ASP A 59 -10.29 -6.95 24.15
N LEU A 60 -9.46 -7.90 23.71
CA LEU A 60 -8.04 -7.99 24.05
C LEU A 60 -7.14 -7.32 23.01
N ARG A 61 -7.69 -6.95 21.85
CA ARG A 61 -6.98 -6.29 20.74
C ARG A 61 -7.75 -5.04 20.34
N GLN A 62 -7.01 -3.96 20.10
CA GLN A 62 -7.58 -2.71 19.63
C GLN A 62 -6.82 -2.21 18.42
N ARG A 63 -7.54 -1.80 17.37
CA ARG A 63 -6.99 -1.25 16.14
C ARG A 63 -7.50 0.16 15.91
N ARG A 64 -6.63 1.08 15.48
CA ARG A 64 -7.02 2.43 15.05
C ARG A 64 -6.28 2.87 13.79
N GLY A 65 -6.85 3.84 13.08
CA GLY A 65 -6.19 4.49 11.95
C GLY A 65 -4.92 5.24 12.36
N CYS A 66 -3.97 5.31 11.45
CA CYS A 66 -2.77 6.15 11.56
C CYS A 66 -2.39 6.72 10.21
N TYR A 67 -1.56 7.77 10.23
CA TYR A 67 -0.98 8.35 9.03
C TYR A 67 0.55 8.25 9.13
N GLY A 68 1.17 7.44 8.27
CA GLY A 68 2.62 7.30 8.15
C GLY A 68 3.22 8.53 7.47
N ASN A 69 4.24 9.12 8.09
CA ASN A 69 4.89 10.36 7.63
C ASN A 69 6.42 10.24 7.65
N ASN A 70 6.94 9.10 7.17
CA ASN A 70 8.38 8.87 7.06
C ASN A 70 8.99 9.81 6.00
N VAL A 71 10.25 10.21 6.15
CA VAL A 71 10.99 11.07 5.19
C VAL A 71 11.02 10.46 3.79
N ILE A 72 11.04 9.13 3.68
CA ILE A 72 10.97 8.40 2.40
C ILE A 72 9.66 8.70 1.64
N CYS A 73 8.61 9.15 2.34
CA CYS A 73 7.29 9.39 1.79
C CYS A 73 7.15 10.68 0.99
N ASP A 74 8.10 11.60 1.05
CA ASP A 74 8.04 12.80 0.21
C ASP A 74 8.11 12.41 -1.28
N ASN A 75 8.94 11.43 -1.61
CA ASN A 75 8.98 10.83 -2.95
C ASN A 75 7.73 9.98 -3.28
N ALA A 76 7.03 9.45 -2.27
CA ALA A 76 5.82 8.65 -2.47
C ALA A 76 4.60 9.50 -2.90
N LYS A 77 4.66 10.81 -2.65
CA LYS A 77 3.61 11.77 -3.04
C LYS A 77 3.66 12.12 -4.53
N GLU A 78 4.76 11.80 -5.21
CA GLU A 78 4.88 12.03 -6.66
C GLU A 78 3.85 11.20 -7.42
N VAL A 79 3.09 11.88 -8.28
CA VAL A 79 2.13 11.23 -9.17
C VAL A 79 2.80 11.06 -10.52
N ALA A 80 3.03 9.81 -10.92
CA ALA A 80 3.57 9.51 -12.23
C ALA A 80 2.59 9.93 -13.32
N LYS A 81 3.11 10.62 -14.34
CA LYS A 81 2.37 10.86 -15.57
C LYS A 81 2.83 9.85 -16.60
N ILE A 82 1.88 9.18 -17.24
CA ILE A 82 2.18 8.15 -18.23
C ILE A 82 1.45 8.34 -19.55
N LEU A 83 2.09 7.87 -20.61
CA LEU A 83 1.56 7.72 -21.95
C LEU A 83 1.78 6.28 -22.45
N PRO A 84 1.01 5.80 -23.46
CA PRO A 84 1.30 4.52 -24.08
C PRO A 84 2.64 4.56 -24.83
N ASP A 85 3.27 3.40 -24.96
CA ASP A 85 4.48 3.16 -25.73
C ASP A 85 4.46 3.71 -27.17
N SER A 86 3.28 3.83 -27.79
CA SER A 86 3.09 4.46 -29.10
C SER A 86 3.59 5.91 -29.18
N PHE A 87 3.78 6.60 -28.03
CA PHE A 87 4.34 7.95 -27.96
C PHE A 87 5.87 7.97 -27.87
N LYS A 88 6.55 6.80 -27.87
CA LYS A 88 8.00 6.71 -27.88
C LYS A 88 8.55 7.46 -29.10
N ARG A 89 9.15 8.63 -28.88
CA ARG A 89 9.78 9.41 -29.95
C ARG A 89 11.20 8.93 -30.15
N ASN A 90 11.51 8.38 -31.32
CA ASN A 90 12.90 8.23 -31.79
C ASN A 90 13.38 9.52 -32.49
N PHE A 91 12.90 10.68 -32.05
CA PHE A 91 13.04 11.92 -32.82
C PHE A 91 14.41 12.57 -32.57
N LYS A 92 15.40 12.17 -33.37
CA LYS A 92 16.56 13.04 -33.64
C LYS A 92 16.05 14.26 -34.38
N ASP A 93 15.86 15.35 -33.65
CA ASP A 93 15.31 16.60 -34.19
C ASP A 93 16.07 17.05 -35.45
N PRO A 94 15.45 17.03 -36.64
CA PRO A 94 16.12 17.42 -37.89
C PRO A 94 16.50 18.91 -37.94
N TRP A 95 15.86 19.75 -37.11
CA TRP A 95 16.11 21.19 -37.05
C TRP A 95 17.12 21.57 -35.96
N ARG A 96 17.74 20.58 -35.31
CA ARG A 96 18.69 20.78 -34.22
C ARG A 96 19.95 21.49 -34.74
N ARG A 97 20.20 22.70 -34.25
CA ARG A 97 21.35 23.50 -34.66
C ARG A 97 22.65 22.96 -34.02
N PRO A 98 23.80 23.02 -34.71
CA PRO A 98 25.10 22.54 -34.20
C PRO A 98 25.56 23.15 -32.86
N HIS A 99 25.05 24.34 -32.51
CA HIS A 99 25.46 25.10 -31.32
C HIS A 99 24.43 25.13 -30.19
N MET A 100 23.36 24.31 -30.25
CA MET A 100 22.50 24.15 -29.08
C MET A 100 23.26 23.34 -28.01
N LEU A 101 23.38 23.90 -26.81
CA LEU A 101 23.81 23.18 -25.62
C LEU A 101 22.90 21.96 -25.44
N MET A 102 23.45 20.78 -25.70
CA MET A 102 22.74 19.53 -25.50
C MET A 102 22.61 19.31 -24.00
N LYS A 103 21.39 19.03 -23.55
CA LYS A 103 21.21 18.41 -22.25
C LYS A 103 21.86 17.02 -22.33
N GLU A 104 22.65 16.67 -21.31
CA GLU A 104 23.32 15.39 -21.24
C GLU A 104 22.30 14.25 -21.37
N GLU A 105 22.53 13.35 -22.33
CA GLU A 105 21.61 12.26 -22.65
C GLU A 105 21.85 11.13 -21.64
N LYS A 106 20.90 10.97 -20.70
CA LYS A 106 20.96 9.95 -19.65
C LYS A 106 20.49 8.59 -20.16
N ASP A 107 21.05 7.51 -19.64
CA ASP A 107 20.63 6.15 -19.98
C ASP A 107 19.20 5.88 -19.53
N SER A 108 18.36 5.36 -20.42
CA SER A 108 16.98 4.99 -20.09
C SER A 108 16.93 3.74 -19.21
N TYR A 109 15.99 3.69 -18.27
CA TYR A 109 15.72 2.49 -17.46
C TYR A 109 14.24 2.10 -17.45
N CYS A 110 13.96 0.86 -17.12
CA CYS A 110 12.62 0.30 -17.04
C CYS A 110 12.20 0.10 -15.58
N VAL A 111 10.93 0.34 -15.30
CA VAL A 111 10.31 0.09 -14.00
C VAL A 111 9.14 -0.85 -14.15
N TYR A 112 9.09 -1.89 -13.33
CA TYR A 112 7.99 -2.85 -13.32
C TYR A 112 7.07 -2.53 -12.13
N LEU A 113 5.85 -2.16 -12.47
CA LEU A 113 4.86 -1.61 -11.56
C LEU A 113 3.64 -2.53 -11.54
N ARG A 114 3.24 -3.00 -10.37
CA ARG A 114 2.02 -3.78 -10.21
C ARG A 114 0.84 -2.89 -9.86
N VAL A 115 -0.15 -2.85 -10.75
CA VAL A 115 -1.36 -2.03 -10.59
C VAL A 115 -2.16 -2.52 -9.39
N LYS A 116 -2.47 -1.62 -8.45
CA LYS A 116 -3.32 -1.91 -7.28
C LYS A 116 -4.71 -1.33 -7.41
N GLN A 117 -4.84 -0.23 -8.14
CA GLN A 117 -6.13 0.42 -8.41
C GLN A 117 -6.05 1.12 -9.76
N ALA A 118 -7.16 1.12 -10.49
CA ALA A 118 -7.37 1.94 -11.68
C ALA A 118 -8.80 2.46 -11.68
N SER A 119 -8.99 3.71 -12.10
CA SER A 119 -10.32 4.33 -12.20
C SER A 119 -11.11 3.77 -13.39
N ALA A 120 -12.44 3.92 -13.35
CA ALA A 120 -13.30 3.46 -14.44
C ALA A 120 -13.01 4.17 -15.77
N ALA A 121 -12.52 5.40 -15.73
CA ALA A 121 -12.15 6.19 -16.91
C ALA A 121 -11.01 5.54 -17.71
N CYS A 122 -10.21 4.65 -17.12
CA CYS A 122 -9.22 3.89 -17.86
C CYS A 122 -9.83 2.94 -18.89
N ARG A 123 -11.10 2.57 -18.77
CA ARG A 123 -11.78 1.73 -19.77
C ARG A 123 -12.15 2.48 -21.06
N LEU A 124 -11.97 3.80 -21.10
CA LEU A 124 -12.37 4.64 -22.24
C LEU A 124 -11.45 4.51 -23.46
N LYS A 125 -10.21 4.05 -23.31
CA LYS A 125 -9.29 3.77 -24.44
C LYS A 125 -8.81 2.33 -24.37
N LEU A 126 -8.67 1.67 -25.53
CA LEU A 126 -8.25 0.27 -25.59
C LEU A 126 -6.92 0.01 -24.87
N TRP A 127 -5.94 0.89 -25.08
CA TRP A 127 -4.62 0.73 -24.47
C TRP A 127 -4.66 0.93 -22.94
N SER A 128 -5.50 1.83 -22.40
CA SER A 128 -5.56 2.07 -20.96
C SER A 128 -6.55 1.14 -20.24
N ALA A 129 -7.48 0.52 -20.97
CA ALA A 129 -8.41 -0.49 -20.42
C ALA A 129 -7.68 -1.71 -19.85
N GLN A 130 -6.44 -1.87 -20.28
CA GLN A 130 -5.54 -2.92 -19.91
C GLN A 130 -4.92 -2.73 -18.51
N LEU A 131 -4.97 -1.51 -17.95
CA LEU A 131 -4.47 -1.16 -16.61
C LEU A 131 -5.42 -1.70 -15.53
N VAL A 132 -5.46 -3.02 -15.40
CA VAL A 132 -6.32 -3.74 -14.44
C VAL A 132 -5.56 -4.14 -13.19
N ARG A 133 -6.29 -4.36 -12.08
CA ARG A 133 -5.71 -4.74 -10.80
C ARG A 133 -4.83 -6.01 -10.91
N GLU A 134 -3.72 -6.00 -10.20
CA GLU A 134 -2.63 -6.99 -10.18
C GLU A 134 -1.86 -7.19 -11.49
N ARG A 135 -2.18 -6.46 -12.55
CA ARG A 135 -1.37 -6.48 -13.77
C ARG A 135 0.00 -5.86 -13.52
N LEU A 136 1.04 -6.52 -13.99
CA LEU A 136 2.39 -5.97 -14.06
C LEU A 136 2.52 -5.15 -15.34
N VAL A 137 2.93 -3.90 -15.20
CA VAL A 137 3.12 -2.95 -16.29
C VAL A 137 4.59 -2.54 -16.30
N CYS A 138 5.21 -2.58 -17.47
CA CYS A 138 6.53 -2.03 -17.68
C CYS A 138 6.40 -0.57 -18.08
N ALA A 139 7.05 0.33 -17.34
CA ALA A 139 7.13 1.74 -17.63
C ALA A 139 8.58 2.12 -17.93
N GLU A 140 8.82 2.65 -19.12
CA GLU A 140 10.15 3.11 -19.54
C GLU A 140 10.35 4.58 -19.16
N CYS A 141 11.46 4.86 -18.48
CA CYS A 141 11.90 6.18 -18.09
C CYS A 141 13.03 6.62 -19.04
N GLN A 142 12.73 7.61 -19.88
CA GLN A 142 13.66 8.16 -20.87
C GLN A 142 14.33 9.43 -20.34
N SER A 143 15.49 9.78 -20.91
CA SER A 143 16.28 10.96 -20.52
C SER A 143 15.47 12.26 -20.44
N ASP A 144 14.54 12.47 -21.38
CA ASP A 144 13.68 13.64 -21.40
C ASP A 144 12.74 13.71 -20.18
N ALA A 145 12.23 12.57 -19.72
CA ALA A 145 11.33 12.46 -18.57
C ALA A 145 12.07 12.56 -17.21
N MET A 146 13.39 12.36 -17.20
CA MET A 146 14.22 12.46 -15.98
C MET A 146 14.47 13.91 -15.54
N SER A 147 14.08 14.92 -16.35
CA SER A 147 14.27 16.35 -16.04
C SER A 147 15.66 16.66 -15.45
N ASN A 148 15.77 17.11 -14.19
CA ASN A 148 17.04 17.44 -13.52
C ASN A 148 17.53 16.33 -12.58
N SER A 149 16.86 15.17 -12.57
CA SER A 149 17.16 14.02 -11.73
C SER A 149 17.68 12.86 -12.58
N ASP A 150 18.16 11.80 -11.93
CA ASP A 150 18.52 10.52 -12.59
C ASP A 150 17.36 9.51 -12.53
N ARG A 151 16.18 9.96 -12.08
CA ARG A 151 14.94 9.17 -12.04
C ARG A 151 13.75 9.93 -12.61
N CYS A 152 12.76 9.20 -13.10
CA CYS A 152 11.47 9.77 -13.47
C CYS A 152 10.61 10.08 -12.24
N ALA A 153 9.87 11.18 -12.30
CA ALA A 153 8.91 11.54 -11.26
C ALA A 153 7.83 10.46 -11.13
N GLY A 154 7.62 9.96 -9.91
CA GLY A 154 6.63 8.92 -9.64
C GLY A 154 7.01 7.52 -10.13
N ASP A 155 8.29 7.27 -10.46
CA ASP A 155 8.80 5.93 -10.83
C ASP A 155 8.67 4.88 -9.70
N GLY A 156 8.12 5.27 -8.56
CA GLY A 156 7.66 4.38 -7.51
C GLY A 156 8.73 4.11 -6.46
N ILE A 157 8.28 3.56 -5.34
CA ILE A 157 9.14 3.11 -4.24
C ILE A 157 8.78 1.66 -3.97
N GLU A 158 9.78 0.84 -3.75
CA GLU A 158 9.59 -0.59 -3.50
C GLU A 158 8.74 -0.81 -2.25
N GLY A 159 7.72 -1.67 -2.34
CA GLY A 159 6.82 -1.98 -1.24
C GLY A 159 5.87 -0.85 -0.81
N ILE A 160 5.93 0.34 -1.43
CA ILE A 160 5.06 1.47 -1.12
C ILE A 160 4.10 1.72 -2.29
N ARG A 161 2.83 1.96 -1.96
CA ARG A 161 1.84 2.35 -2.95
C ARG A 161 2.09 3.79 -3.40
N THR A 162 2.34 3.97 -4.69
CA THR A 162 2.44 5.28 -5.34
C THR A 162 1.33 5.45 -6.38
N PHE A 163 1.17 6.67 -6.88
CA PHE A 163 0.01 7.08 -7.67
C PHE A 163 0.40 7.44 -9.09
N TRP A 164 -0.54 7.31 -10.00
CA TRP A 164 -0.33 7.60 -11.41
C TRP A 164 -1.56 8.19 -12.07
N THR A 165 -1.33 8.91 -13.17
CA THR A 165 -2.34 9.47 -14.05
C THR A 165 -1.92 9.30 -15.51
N VAL A 166 -2.90 9.07 -16.37
CA VAL A 166 -2.68 8.99 -17.81
C VAL A 166 -2.83 10.38 -18.41
N ALA A 167 -1.74 10.90 -18.98
CA ALA A 167 -1.72 12.26 -19.54
C ALA A 167 -2.68 12.44 -20.73
N SER A 168 -2.93 11.38 -21.52
CA SER A 168 -3.79 11.44 -22.71
C SER A 168 -5.27 11.09 -22.45
N THR A 169 -5.64 10.67 -21.24
CA THR A 169 -6.99 10.20 -20.90
C THR A 169 -7.41 10.81 -19.57
N PRO A 170 -8.08 11.98 -19.59
CA PRO A 170 -8.55 12.65 -18.38
C PRO A 170 -9.36 11.72 -17.49
N GLY A 171 -9.09 11.78 -16.19
CA GLY A 171 -9.75 10.93 -15.20
C GLY A 171 -9.24 9.50 -15.13
N CYS A 172 -8.42 9.01 -16.07
CA CYS A 172 -7.75 7.71 -15.92
C CYS A 172 -6.54 7.85 -15.01
N HIS A 173 -6.67 7.33 -13.80
CA HIS A 173 -5.67 7.40 -12.75
C HIS A 173 -5.75 6.16 -11.86
N GLY A 174 -4.78 5.98 -11.00
CA GLY A 174 -4.76 4.83 -10.12
C GLY A 174 -3.58 4.81 -9.18
N SER A 175 -3.30 3.62 -8.67
CA SER A 175 -2.12 3.36 -7.86
C SER A 175 -1.43 2.06 -8.26
N TRP A 176 -0.14 1.98 -8.02
CA TRP A 176 0.69 0.81 -8.23
C TRP A 176 1.71 0.65 -7.10
N MET A 177 2.39 -0.49 -7.07
CA MET A 177 3.59 -0.68 -6.27
C MET A 177 4.72 -1.10 -7.19
N ARG A 178 5.93 -0.56 -6.96
CA ARG A 178 7.12 -0.96 -7.70
C ARG A 178 7.56 -2.34 -7.22
N GLU A 179 7.73 -3.27 -8.16
CA GLU A 179 8.33 -4.57 -7.88
C GLU A 179 9.83 -4.56 -8.11
N LEU A 180 10.29 -4.01 -9.24
CA LEU A 180 11.71 -3.89 -9.55
C LEU A 180 11.97 -2.80 -10.61
N SER A 181 13.24 -2.42 -10.73
CA SER A 181 13.76 -1.55 -11.79
C SER A 181 14.95 -2.21 -12.48
N SER A 182 15.18 -1.88 -13.75
CA SER A 182 16.28 -2.42 -14.55
C SER A 182 16.83 -1.37 -15.51
N GLU A 183 18.15 -1.19 -15.49
CA GLU A 183 18.88 -0.30 -16.40
C GLU A 183 18.89 -0.84 -17.85
N HIS A 184 18.78 -2.16 -18.02
CA HIS A 184 18.72 -2.80 -19.33
C HIS A 184 17.28 -2.82 -19.85
N CYS A 185 16.79 -1.64 -20.21
CA CYS A 185 15.37 -1.45 -20.47
C CYS A 185 14.89 -2.11 -21.78
N ARG A 186 14.11 -3.19 -21.63
CA ARG A 186 13.37 -3.84 -22.72
C ARG A 186 11.97 -4.19 -22.27
N CYS A 187 11.05 -3.24 -22.40
CA CYS A 187 9.66 -3.50 -22.07
C CYS A 187 8.99 -4.43 -23.10
N PRO A 188 8.11 -5.34 -22.67
CA PRO A 188 7.22 -6.07 -23.57
C PRO A 188 6.20 -5.14 -24.24
N PRO A 189 5.48 -5.59 -25.28
CA PRO A 189 4.37 -4.84 -25.86
C PRO A 189 3.37 -4.39 -24.80
N TYR A 190 2.71 -3.27 -25.07
CA TYR A 190 1.74 -2.65 -24.16
C TYR A 190 2.36 -2.03 -22.90
N SER A 191 3.60 -1.57 -23.05
CA SER A 191 4.26 -0.78 -22.02
C SER A 191 3.76 0.66 -22.02
N VAL A 192 4.22 1.39 -21.01
CA VAL A 192 3.97 2.82 -20.88
C VAL A 192 5.29 3.57 -20.78
N LEU A 193 5.24 4.87 -20.97
CA LEU A 193 6.37 5.78 -20.85
C LEU A 193 6.06 6.83 -19.79
N PHE A 194 7.04 7.16 -18.97
CA PHE A 194 6.97 8.33 -18.10
C PHE A 194 7.11 9.61 -18.92
N VAL A 195 6.43 10.69 -18.50
CA VAL A 195 6.48 12.02 -19.13
C VAL A 195 6.48 13.16 -18.13
#